data_AF-A0A136PU88-F1
#
_entry.id   AF-A0A136PU88-F1
#
_cell.length_a   1.000
_cell.length_b   1.000
_cell.length_c   1.000
_cell.angle_alpha   90.00
_cell.angle_beta   90.00
_cell.angle_gamma   90.00
#
_symmetry.space_group_name_H-M   'P 1'
#
loop_
_entity.id
_entity.type
_entity.pdbx_description
1 polymer ?
#
loop_
_entity_poly.entity_id
_entity_poly.type
_entity_poly.pdbx_seq_one_letter_code
_entity_poly.pdbx_strand_id
1 'polypeptide(L)'
;MVDEHGPTPDAPAVMRTLARIAGIGRHLPDRPSWRCAAPDCPDPWPCPHARVKLTADACGDRILLSITMAEVLNVAVADLIDVPGDHDLFRRLLAWTR
;
A
#
# COMPACT_ATOMS: atom_id res chain seq x y z
N MET A 1 0.54 -30.17 -10.49
CA MET A 1 -0.24 -28.97 -10.12
C MET A 1 0.46 -28.41 -8.90
N VAL A 2 1.43 -27.52 -9.12
CA VAL A 2 2.15 -26.91 -8.00
C VAL A 2 1.26 -25.76 -7.54
N ASP A 3 0.68 -25.89 -6.35
CA ASP A 3 0.10 -24.77 -5.63
C ASP A 3 1.25 -23.82 -5.23
N GLU A 4 1.74 -23.03 -6.18
CA GLU A 4 2.66 -21.90 -5.92
C GLU A 4 1.86 -20.63 -5.57
N HIS A 5 0.93 -20.74 -4.62
CA HIS A 5 0.65 -19.58 -3.79
C HIS A 5 1.84 -19.46 -2.83
N GLY A 6 2.90 -18.78 -3.28
CA GLY A 6 3.98 -18.34 -2.40
C GLY A 6 3.40 -17.70 -1.13
N PRO A 7 4.12 -17.72 0.00
CA PRO A 7 3.57 -17.33 1.29
C PRO A 7 2.82 -16.02 1.16
N THR A 8 1.50 -16.05 1.39
CA THR A 8 0.70 -14.83 1.40
C THR A 8 1.34 -13.90 2.43
N PRO A 9 1.76 -12.69 2.06
CA PRO A 9 2.43 -11.80 2.99
C PRO A 9 1.55 -11.60 4.20
N ASP A 10 2.17 -11.69 5.39
CA ASP A 10 1.49 -11.44 6.67
C ASP A 10 0.98 -9.99 6.67
N ALA A 11 -0.31 -9.83 6.37
CA ALA A 11 -0.93 -8.54 6.19
C ALA A 11 -0.74 -7.61 7.40
N PRO A 12 -0.87 -8.09 8.66
CA PRO A 12 -0.43 -7.38 9.84
C PRO A 12 1.03 -6.87 9.83
N ALA A 13 1.99 -7.64 9.33
CA ALA A 13 3.40 -7.25 9.35
C ALA A 13 3.71 -6.12 8.37
N VAL A 14 3.27 -6.25 7.12
CA VAL A 14 3.50 -5.21 6.11
C VAL A 14 2.82 -3.89 6.49
N MET A 15 1.63 -3.93 7.08
CA MET A 15 0.94 -2.71 7.54
C MET A 15 1.67 -2.03 8.70
N ARG A 16 2.29 -2.80 9.61
CA ARG A 16 3.16 -2.23 10.65
C ARG A 16 4.41 -1.59 10.06
N THR A 17 5.04 -2.22 9.08
CA THR A 17 6.20 -1.64 8.38
C THR A 17 5.82 -0.36 7.66
N LEU A 18 4.71 -0.36 6.93
CA LEU A 18 4.18 0.81 6.24
C LEU A 18 3.88 1.96 7.21
N ALA A 19 3.24 1.69 8.34
CA ALA A 19 2.97 2.71 9.35
C ALA A 19 4.24 3.30 9.97
N ARG A 20 5.32 2.49 10.11
CA ARG A 20 6.62 3.01 10.54
C ARG A 20 7.26 3.89 9.46
N ILE A 21 7.22 3.46 8.19
CA ILE A 21 7.74 4.24 7.08
C ILE A 21 6.96 5.54 6.94
N ALA A 22 5.63 5.54 6.90
CA ALA A 22 4.85 6.78 6.74
C ALA A 22 4.84 7.70 8.00
N GLY A 23 5.53 7.31 9.08
CA GLY A 23 5.47 7.97 10.37
C GLY A 23 4.05 8.02 10.98
N ILE A 24 3.84 8.89 11.97
CA ILE A 24 2.53 9.13 12.62
C ILE A 24 1.57 9.96 11.73
N GLY A 25 1.67 9.84 10.41
CA GLY A 25 0.84 10.58 9.47
C GLY A 25 -0.60 10.10 9.45
N ARG A 26 -1.56 11.00 9.20
CA ARG A 26 -3.01 10.66 9.14
C ARG A 26 -3.41 9.91 7.87
N HIS A 27 -2.56 9.91 6.83
CA HIS A 27 -2.89 9.35 5.52
C HIS A 27 -2.47 7.89 5.36
N LEU A 28 -2.98 7.03 6.25
CA LEU A 28 -2.77 5.58 6.23
C LEU A 28 -3.85 4.87 5.38
N PRO A 29 -3.60 3.63 4.92
CA PRO A 29 -4.62 2.83 4.26
C PRO A 29 -5.68 2.37 5.27
N ASP A 30 -6.95 2.57 4.93
CA ASP A 30 -8.10 1.96 5.57
C ASP A 30 -8.44 0.66 4.84
N ARG A 31 -8.29 -0.49 5.51
CA ARG A 31 -8.56 -1.81 4.93
C ARG A 31 -9.94 -2.32 5.36
N PRO A 32 -10.67 -3.05 4.51
CA PRO A 32 -10.27 -3.55 3.17
C PRO A 32 -10.62 -2.58 2.03
N SER A 33 -11.12 -1.37 2.32
CA SER A 33 -11.55 -0.42 1.28
C SER A 33 -10.38 0.14 0.46
N TRP A 34 -9.18 0.08 1.02
CA TRP A 34 -7.96 0.73 0.55
C TRP A 34 -8.13 2.23 0.33
N ARG A 35 -9.09 2.89 1.00
CA ARG A 35 -9.20 4.34 0.99
C ARG A 35 -8.24 4.96 1.99
N CYS A 36 -8.01 6.25 1.87
CA CYS A 36 -7.23 6.93 2.88
C CYS A 36 -8.07 7.12 4.15
N ALA A 37 -7.50 6.77 5.31
CA ALA A 37 -8.17 6.84 6.60
C ALA A 37 -8.31 8.28 7.15
N ALA A 38 -7.74 9.27 6.46
CA ALA A 38 -7.88 10.68 6.85
C ALA A 38 -9.31 11.17 6.55
N PRO A 39 -10.06 11.70 7.54
CA PRO A 39 -11.44 12.18 7.39
C PRO A 39 -11.65 13.22 6.29
N ASP A 40 -10.62 14.02 6.02
CA ASP A 40 -10.58 15.12 5.04
C ASP A 40 -10.00 14.68 3.68
N CYS A 41 -9.62 13.40 3.53
CA CYS A 41 -9.07 12.84 2.30
C CYS A 41 -9.60 11.42 2.10
N PRO A 42 -10.85 11.26 1.60
CA PRO A 42 -11.44 9.95 1.32
C PRO A 42 -10.92 9.33 0.01
N ASP A 43 -9.82 9.84 -0.54
CA ASP A 43 -9.26 9.42 -1.82
C ASP A 43 -8.75 7.97 -1.78
N PRO A 44 -8.62 7.32 -2.95
CA PRO A 44 -7.94 6.02 -3.04
C PRO A 44 -6.52 6.13 -2.46
N TRP A 45 -6.22 5.32 -1.44
CA TRP A 45 -4.88 5.28 -0.87
C TRP A 45 -3.93 4.50 -1.80
N PRO A 46 -2.66 4.89 -2.00
CA PRO A 46 -1.99 6.06 -1.43
C PRO A 46 -2.43 7.33 -2.15
N CYS A 47 -3.02 8.24 -1.39
CA CYS A 47 -3.38 9.58 -1.85
C CYS A 47 -2.11 10.43 -2.04
N PRO A 48 -2.20 11.62 -2.69
CA PRO A 48 -1.04 12.47 -2.92
C PRO A 48 -0.22 12.77 -1.64
N HIS A 49 -0.90 13.03 -0.52
CA HIS A 49 -0.25 13.26 0.78
C HIS A 49 0.52 12.02 1.27
N ALA A 50 -0.07 10.83 1.16
CA ALA A 50 0.58 9.58 1.53
C ALA A 50 1.83 9.33 0.68
N ARG A 51 1.77 9.57 -0.64
CA ARG A 51 2.92 9.38 -1.55
C ARG A 51 4.09 10.28 -1.18
N VAL A 52 3.82 11.55 -0.88
CA VAL A 52 4.84 12.50 -0.42
C VAL A 52 5.48 12.03 0.88
N LYS A 53 4.66 11.63 1.86
CA LYS A 53 5.14 11.19 3.17
C LYS A 53 5.97 9.90 3.08
N LEU A 54 5.46 8.88 2.38
CA LEU A 54 6.17 7.62 2.12
C LEU A 54 7.52 7.83 1.42
N THR A 55 7.58 8.77 0.46
CA THR A 55 8.84 9.08 -0.24
C THR A 55 9.84 9.78 0.69
N ALA A 56 9.38 10.74 1.49
CA ALA A 56 10.24 11.50 2.40
C ALA A 56 10.79 10.63 3.54
N ASP A 57 9.93 9.81 4.15
CA ASP A 57 10.26 9.08 5.37
C ASP A 57 10.98 7.74 5.11
N ALA A 58 10.94 7.22 3.89
CA ALA A 58 11.88 6.18 3.46
C ALA A 58 13.33 6.71 3.35
N CYS A 59 13.63 7.93 3.82
CA CYS A 59 14.92 8.62 3.69
C CYS A 59 15.43 8.69 2.24
N GLY A 60 14.53 8.66 1.26
CA GLY A 60 14.89 8.58 -0.16
C GLY A 60 15.31 7.20 -0.65
N ASP A 61 15.24 6.14 0.16
CA ASP A 61 15.50 4.76 -0.26
C ASP A 61 14.34 4.25 -1.14
N ARG A 62 14.49 4.45 -2.46
CA ARG A 62 13.51 4.01 -3.46
C ARG A 62 13.37 2.50 -3.54
N ILE A 63 14.40 1.75 -3.16
CA ILE A 63 14.37 0.28 -3.16
C ILE A 63 13.50 -0.21 -2.02
N LEU A 64 13.76 0.27 -0.79
CA LEU A 64 12.94 -0.04 0.38
C LEU A 64 11.47 0.34 0.16
N LEU A 65 11.23 1.52 -0.41
CA LEU A 65 9.88 1.97 -0.74
C LEU A 65 9.21 1.04 -1.76
N SER A 66 9.90 0.67 -2.83
CA SER A 66 9.35 -0.20 -3.88
C SER A 66 9.05 -1.60 -3.38
N ILE A 67 9.94 -2.20 -2.58
CA ILE A 67 9.73 -3.52 -1.98
C ILE A 67 8.53 -3.47 -1.03
N THR A 68 8.47 -2.47 -0.15
CA THR A 68 7.33 -2.31 0.77
C THR A 68 6.02 -2.15 -0.01
N MET A 69 5.99 -1.30 -1.03
CA MET A 69 4.76 -1.10 -1.82
C MET A 69 4.38 -2.32 -2.67
N ALA A 70 5.32 -3.19 -3.04
CA ALA A 70 5.02 -4.45 -3.70
C ALA A 70 4.36 -5.47 -2.74
N GLU A 71 4.80 -5.53 -1.48
CA GLU A 71 4.12 -6.34 -0.46
C GLU A 71 2.71 -5.82 -0.18
N VAL A 72 2.55 -4.49 -0.10
CA VAL A 72 1.25 -3.82 0.06
C VAL A 72 0.32 -4.13 -1.12
N LEU A 73 0.84 -4.12 -2.36
CA LEU A 73 0.10 -4.51 -3.55
C LEU A 73 -0.46 -5.93 -3.42
N ASN A 74 0.35 -6.88 -2.94
CA ASN A 74 -0.10 -8.26 -2.80
C ASN A 74 -1.25 -8.39 -1.78
N VAL A 75 -1.18 -7.65 -0.66
CA VAL A 75 -2.29 -7.61 0.31
C VAL A 75 -3.53 -6.92 -0.28
N ALA A 76 -3.35 -5.84 -1.06
CA ALA A 76 -4.47 -5.14 -1.69
C ALA A 76 -5.19 -6.00 -2.72
N VAL A 77 -4.44 -6.80 -3.49
CA VAL A 77 -5.02 -7.77 -4.41
C VAL A 77 -5.87 -8.79 -3.64
N ALA A 78 -5.36 -9.34 -2.53
CA ALA A 78 -6.11 -10.29 -1.72
C ALA A 78 -7.40 -9.71 -1.14
N ASP A 79 -7.37 -8.46 -0.66
CA ASP A 79 -8.55 -7.79 -0.10
C ASP A 79 -9.61 -7.42 -1.16
N LEU A 80 -9.18 -7.15 -2.40
CA LEU A 80 -10.03 -6.63 -3.47
C LEU A 80 -10.38 -7.65 -4.55
N ILE A 81 -9.93 -8.91 -4.43
CA ILE A 81 -10.08 -9.94 -5.47
C ILE A 81 -11.54 -10.17 -5.86
N ASP A 82 -12.46 -10.11 -4.90
CA ASP A 82 -13.89 -10.29 -5.10
C ASP A 82 -14.65 -8.96 -5.18
N VAL A 83 -13.96 -7.82 -5.19
CA VAL A 83 -14.57 -6.48 -5.22
C VAL A 83 -14.61 -5.96 -6.66
N PRO A 84 -15.81 -5.83 -7.27
CA PRO A 84 -15.92 -5.34 -8.65
C PRO A 84 -15.36 -3.92 -8.80
N GLY A 85 -14.55 -3.71 -9.84
CA GLY A 85 -14.02 -2.39 -10.18
C GLY A 85 -12.71 -2.48 -10.97
N ASP A 86 -12.42 -1.43 -11.75
CA ASP A 86 -11.09 -1.22 -12.32
C ASP A 86 -10.22 -0.51 -11.27
N HIS A 87 -9.39 -1.28 -10.59
CA HIS A 87 -8.58 -0.79 -9.47
C HIS A 87 -7.18 -0.34 -9.89
N ASP A 88 -6.74 -0.65 -11.13
CA ASP A 88 -5.36 -0.52 -11.65
C ASP A 88 -4.31 -0.44 -10.53
N LEU A 89 -4.24 -1.51 -9.73
CA LEU A 89 -3.53 -1.52 -8.46
C LEU A 89 -2.03 -1.32 -8.65
N PHE A 90 -1.47 -1.81 -9.77
CA PHE A 90 -0.07 -1.58 -10.10
C PHE A 90 0.23 -0.09 -10.27
N ARG A 91 -0.54 0.63 -11.12
CA ARG A 91 -0.31 2.06 -11.34
C ARG A 91 -0.55 2.87 -10.06
N ARG A 92 -1.54 2.47 -9.27
CA ARG A 92 -1.94 3.14 -8.04
C ARG A 92 -0.93 2.96 -6.91
N LEU A 93 -0.46 1.73 -6.68
CA LEU A 93 0.38 1.37 -5.53
C LEU A 93 1.87 1.41 -5.83
N LEU A 94 2.31 0.99 -7.01
CA LEU A 94 3.73 0.70 -7.26
C LEU A 94 4.38 1.61 -8.32
N ALA A 95 3.69 1.99 -9.39
CA ALA A 95 4.33 2.66 -10.54
C ALA A 95 4.98 4.03 -10.24
N TRP A 96 4.70 4.64 -9.08
CA TRP A 96 5.23 5.94 -8.65
C TRP A 96 6.46 5.83 -7.73
N THR A 97 6.87 4.61 -7.31
CA THR A 97 7.99 4.40 -6.38
C THR A 97 9.37 4.40 -7.04
N ARG A 98 9.41 4.46 -8.37
CA ARG A 98 10.63 4.57 -9.19
C ARG A 98 11.23 5.97 -9.11
#